data_AF-A0A1S1H9M3-F1
#
_entry.id   AF-A0A1S1H9M3-F1
#
_cell.length_a   1.000
_cell.length_b   1.000
_cell.length_c   1.000
_cell.angle_alpha   90.00
_cell.angle_beta   90.00
_cell.angle_gamma   90.00
#
_symmetry.space_group_name_H-M   'P 1'
#
loop_
_entity.id
_entity.type
_entity.pdbx_description
1 polymer ?
#
loop_
_entity_poly.entity_id
_entity_poly.type
_entity_poly.pdbx_seq_one_letter_code
_entity_poly.pdbx_strand_id
1 'polypeptide(L)'
;MAAACLFHGIDREECDDRLYLDSGIIQPLCTATEDRHGFTLSEATFDQLAATIRERDISVLFVDPFVSSHLVRESSNEAIDAIVKRWKRLAQETGCAVVLVHHTKKLGDRDVSAEDGRGASALPAAARVVLTLNRMSKGEATRLGIVNGTEWKSLVRIDTGKGNRAPPDQATWIKLESQDLGNGEFWVPGDQVAVARIWHAPEAADLDPMSVREIQHRMGGAAFGENCQARDWIGNVIADVIGLCPVDDRAEVQAIQRQMIAAAYLKPEARRVSGRDRPMVIMGKSVADAELTENPHPEKCGAASAEGVASDPD
;
A
#
# COMPACT_ATOMS: atom_id res chain seq x y z
N MET A 1 10.60 -9.56 12.94
CA MET A 1 11.53 -8.48 13.31
C MET A 1 12.84 -8.58 12.54
N ALA A 2 13.64 -9.65 12.69
CA ALA A 2 14.95 -9.80 12.04
C ALA A 2 14.96 -9.47 10.52
N ALA A 3 14.01 -10.00 9.75
CA ALA A 3 13.90 -9.70 8.32
C ALA A 3 13.69 -8.21 8.02
N ALA A 4 12.82 -7.54 8.80
CA ALA A 4 12.56 -6.12 8.61
C ALA A 4 13.77 -5.26 8.96
N CYS A 5 14.50 -5.64 10.02
CA CYS A 5 15.75 -4.99 10.40
C CYS A 5 16.81 -5.10 9.29
N LEU A 6 17.02 -6.31 8.75
CA LEU A 6 17.96 -6.53 7.65
C LEU A 6 17.58 -5.76 6.38
N PHE A 7 16.29 -5.80 6.00
CA PHE A 7 15.81 -5.18 4.77
C PHE A 7 15.87 -3.65 4.82
N HIS A 8 15.51 -3.04 5.96
CA HIS A 8 15.46 -1.59 6.14
C HIS A 8 16.75 -1.00 6.73
N GLY A 9 17.74 -1.83 7.05
CA GLY A 9 18.99 -1.39 7.67
C GLY A 9 18.78 -0.80 9.07
N ILE A 10 17.89 -1.39 9.85
CA ILE A 10 17.60 -0.97 11.23
C ILE A 10 18.45 -1.82 12.17
N ASP A 11 19.30 -1.16 12.95
CA ASP A 11 20.13 -1.82 13.94
C ASP A 11 19.31 -2.21 15.18
N ARG A 12 19.80 -3.20 15.94
CA ARG A 12 19.08 -3.71 17.11
C ARG A 12 18.91 -2.64 18.17
N GLU A 13 19.96 -1.83 18.36
CA GLU A 13 20.03 -0.74 19.32
C GLU A 13 18.97 0.33 19.04
N GLU A 14 18.55 0.50 17.78
CA GLU A 14 17.47 1.44 17.41
C GLU A 14 16.08 0.96 17.85
N CYS A 15 15.94 -0.33 18.18
CA CYS A 15 14.69 -0.93 18.61
C CYS A 15 14.58 -1.09 20.13
N ASP A 16 15.70 -1.07 20.86
CA ASP A 16 15.77 -1.56 22.25
C ASP A 16 14.82 -0.80 23.21
N ASP A 17 14.73 0.52 23.11
CA ASP A 17 13.84 1.36 23.94
C ASP A 17 12.54 1.76 23.23
N ARG A 18 12.37 1.37 21.96
CA ARG A 18 11.26 1.82 21.09
C ARG A 18 10.27 0.73 20.72
N LEU A 19 10.67 -0.54 20.74
CA LEU A 19 9.83 -1.66 20.36
C LEU A 19 9.70 -2.68 21.50
N TYR A 20 8.48 -2.81 22.00
CA TYR A 20 8.14 -3.81 23.01
C TYR A 20 7.28 -4.90 22.37
N LEU A 21 7.75 -6.15 22.41
CA LEU A 21 7.04 -7.31 21.88
C LEU A 21 6.55 -8.21 23.02
N ASP A 22 5.28 -8.55 22.99
CA ASP A 22 4.69 -9.61 23.82
C ASP A 22 3.93 -10.58 22.91
N SER A 23 4.29 -11.86 22.97
CA SER A 23 3.61 -12.91 22.19
C SER A 23 2.31 -13.38 22.83
N GLY A 24 2.05 -13.03 24.09
CA GLY A 24 0.91 -13.50 24.86
C GLY A 24 0.95 -14.99 25.20
N ILE A 25 2.04 -15.70 24.90
CA ILE A 25 2.17 -17.15 25.17
C ILE A 25 2.31 -17.43 26.67
N ILE A 26 3.11 -16.61 27.36
CA ILE A 26 3.36 -16.78 28.81
C ILE A 26 2.23 -16.15 29.61
N GLN A 27 1.85 -14.92 29.25
CA GLN A 27 0.75 -14.18 29.86
C GLN A 27 -0.24 -13.74 28.78
N PRO A 28 -1.32 -14.49 28.55
CA PRO A 28 -2.34 -14.09 27.58
C PRO A 28 -2.98 -12.76 27.95
N LEU A 29 -3.11 -11.87 26.98
CA LEU A 29 -3.89 -10.65 27.14
C LEU A 29 -5.38 -11.02 27.11
N CYS A 30 -6.04 -11.03 28.27
CA CYS A 30 -7.48 -11.29 28.36
C CYS A 30 -8.21 -10.09 28.99
N THR A 31 -8.78 -9.24 28.16
CA THR A 31 -9.46 -8.00 28.59
C THR A 31 -10.93 -8.21 28.95
N ALA A 32 -11.52 -9.34 28.58
CA ALA A 32 -12.91 -9.65 28.89
C ALA A 32 -13.18 -11.16 28.83
N THR A 33 -14.13 -11.62 29.62
CA THR A 33 -14.61 -13.01 29.65
C THR A 33 -16.12 -13.06 29.58
N GLU A 34 -16.68 -14.08 28.95
CA GLU A 34 -18.12 -14.35 28.91
C GLU A 34 -18.41 -15.70 29.58
N ASP A 35 -19.38 -15.73 30.48
CA ASP A 35 -19.91 -16.94 31.10
C ASP A 35 -21.45 -16.98 31.02
N ARG A 36 -22.08 -17.92 31.73
CA ARG A 36 -23.55 -18.07 31.76
C ARG A 36 -24.28 -16.89 32.40
N HIS A 37 -23.60 -16.04 33.15
CA HIS A 37 -24.14 -14.89 33.87
C HIS A 37 -23.95 -13.58 33.10
N GLY A 38 -23.18 -13.58 32.01
CA GLY A 38 -22.98 -12.44 31.13
C GLY A 38 -21.52 -12.28 30.74
N PHE A 39 -21.15 -11.08 30.26
CA PHE A 39 -19.75 -10.74 30.01
C PHE A 39 -19.23 -9.78 31.08
N THR A 40 -17.93 -9.88 31.38
CA THR A 40 -17.23 -9.03 32.35
C THR A 40 -15.94 -8.51 31.73
N LEU A 41 -15.65 -7.22 31.94
CA LEU A 41 -14.37 -6.62 31.56
C LEU A 41 -13.34 -6.86 32.68
N SER A 42 -12.10 -7.18 32.30
CA SER A 42 -10.98 -7.29 33.24
C SER A 42 -10.34 -5.92 33.46
N GLU A 43 -10.87 -5.15 34.40
CA GLU A 43 -10.30 -3.83 34.75
C GLU A 43 -8.85 -3.94 35.23
N ALA A 44 -8.51 -5.00 35.96
CA ALA A 44 -7.13 -5.26 36.39
C ALA A 44 -6.16 -5.40 35.20
N THR A 45 -6.59 -6.03 34.10
CA THR A 45 -5.79 -6.14 32.88
C THR A 45 -5.62 -4.77 32.21
N PHE A 46 -6.68 -3.96 32.14
CA PHE A 46 -6.58 -2.61 31.60
C PHE A 46 -5.69 -1.70 32.46
N ASP A 47 -5.73 -1.82 33.78
CA ASP A 47 -4.86 -1.07 34.70
C ASP A 47 -3.39 -1.46 34.52
N GLN A 48 -3.10 -2.75 34.34
CA GLN A 48 -1.75 -3.22 34.02
C GLN A 48 -1.26 -2.70 32.67
N LEU A 49 -2.10 -2.70 31.64
CA LEU A 49 -1.79 -2.10 30.35
C LEU A 49 -1.51 -0.61 30.50
N ALA A 50 -2.36 0.12 31.22
CA ALA A 50 -2.20 1.55 31.44
C ALA A 50 -0.89 1.88 32.20
N ALA A 51 -0.52 1.06 33.18
CA ALA A 51 0.75 1.19 33.89
C ALA A 51 1.93 0.94 32.95
N THR A 52 1.89 -0.16 32.18
CA THR A 52 2.95 -0.54 31.23
C THR A 52 3.16 0.51 30.15
N ILE A 53 2.06 1.03 29.58
CA ILE A 53 2.10 2.08 28.57
C ILE A 53 2.78 3.34 29.11
N ARG A 54 2.47 3.74 30.34
CA ARG A 54 3.08 4.95 30.95
C ARG A 54 4.52 4.73 31.36
N GLU A 55 4.84 3.57 31.94
CA GLU A 55 6.20 3.24 32.38
C GLU A 55 7.19 3.20 31.21
N ARG A 56 6.73 2.71 30.06
CA ARG A 56 7.55 2.52 28.85
C ARG A 56 7.35 3.59 27.78
N ASP A 57 6.59 4.64 28.08
CA ASP A 57 6.23 5.73 27.16
C ASP A 57 5.71 5.24 25.79
N ILE A 58 4.81 4.25 25.81
CA ILE A 58 4.32 3.61 24.60
C ILE A 58 3.37 4.56 23.86
N SER A 59 3.83 5.08 22.73
CA SER A 59 3.03 5.96 21.87
C SER A 59 1.96 5.21 21.06
N VAL A 60 2.21 3.95 20.68
CA VAL A 60 1.29 3.12 19.89
C VAL A 60 1.28 1.69 20.39
N LEU A 61 0.09 1.15 20.68
CA LEU A 61 -0.15 -0.24 21.05
C LEU A 61 -0.88 -0.97 19.92
N PHE A 62 -0.28 -2.04 19.42
CA PHE A 62 -0.92 -2.98 18.49
C PHE A 62 -1.41 -4.22 19.24
N VAL A 63 -2.66 -4.61 19.02
CA VAL A 63 -3.25 -5.86 19.54
C VAL A 63 -3.59 -6.74 18.35
N ASP A 64 -2.76 -7.77 18.11
CA ASP A 64 -2.87 -8.66 16.96
C ASP A 64 -2.89 -10.15 17.35
N PRO A 65 -4.01 -10.87 17.13
CA PRO A 65 -5.31 -10.37 16.68
C PRO A 65 -6.21 -9.94 17.85
N PHE A 66 -7.14 -9.01 17.60
CA PHE A 66 -8.16 -8.55 18.55
C PHE A 66 -8.95 -9.70 19.18
N VAL A 67 -9.31 -10.72 18.38
CA VAL A 67 -10.07 -11.90 18.86
C VAL A 67 -9.35 -12.68 19.96
N SER A 68 -8.02 -12.63 19.99
CA SER A 68 -7.22 -13.30 21.02
C SER A 68 -7.11 -12.48 22.31
N SER A 69 -7.58 -11.22 22.30
CA SER A 69 -7.52 -10.34 23.46
C SER A 69 -8.69 -10.54 24.44
N HIS A 70 -9.66 -11.41 24.13
CA HIS A 70 -10.86 -11.61 24.95
C HIS A 70 -11.47 -13.01 24.76
N LEU A 71 -12.23 -13.49 25.74
CA LEU A 71 -12.96 -14.76 25.72
C LEU A 71 -14.47 -14.56 25.59
N VAL A 72 -14.85 -13.63 24.71
CA VAL A 72 -16.24 -13.25 24.42
C VAL A 72 -16.59 -13.61 22.98
N ARG A 73 -17.85 -13.98 22.73
CA ARG A 73 -18.34 -14.27 21.37
C ARG A 73 -18.37 -13.00 20.52
N GLU A 74 -17.59 -12.98 19.43
CA GLU A 74 -17.52 -11.83 18.49
C GLU A 74 -18.84 -11.49 17.79
N SER A 75 -19.85 -12.36 17.85
CA SER A 75 -21.20 -12.06 17.36
C SER A 75 -22.02 -11.17 18.30
N SER A 76 -21.57 -10.94 19.54
CA SER A 76 -22.26 -10.10 20.52
C SER A 76 -21.89 -8.63 20.33
N ASN A 77 -22.74 -7.87 19.62
CA ASN A 77 -22.52 -6.43 19.41
C ASN A 77 -22.42 -5.65 20.73
N GLU A 78 -23.22 -6.01 21.74
CA GLU A 78 -23.21 -5.35 23.06
C GLU A 78 -21.86 -5.52 23.78
N ALA A 79 -21.37 -6.76 23.83
CA ALA A 79 -20.12 -7.05 24.53
C ALA A 79 -18.90 -6.48 23.77
N ILE A 80 -18.89 -6.58 22.44
CA ILE A 80 -17.83 -5.99 21.62
C ILE A 80 -17.83 -4.45 21.73
N ASP A 81 -19.00 -3.80 21.70
CA ASP A 81 -19.10 -2.35 21.91
C ASP A 81 -18.52 -1.94 23.28
N ALA A 82 -18.84 -2.68 24.35
CA ALA A 82 -18.29 -2.43 25.68
C ALA A 82 -16.75 -2.59 25.74
N ILE A 83 -16.22 -3.66 25.15
CA ILE A 83 -14.77 -3.91 25.07
C ILE A 83 -14.07 -2.79 24.30
N VAL A 84 -14.58 -2.41 23.13
CA VAL A 84 -13.97 -1.37 22.29
C VAL A 84 -14.06 0.00 22.95
N LYS A 85 -15.17 0.32 23.64
CA LYS A 85 -15.29 1.54 24.44
C LYS A 85 -14.25 1.57 25.57
N ARG A 86 -13.93 0.43 26.19
CA ARG A 86 -12.90 0.37 27.22
C ARG A 86 -11.48 0.54 26.66
N TRP A 87 -11.18 -0.05 25.51
CA TRP A 87 -9.94 0.23 24.75
C TRP A 87 -9.81 1.71 24.39
N LYS A 88 -10.90 2.35 23.94
CA LYS A 88 -10.91 3.79 23.67
C LYS A 88 -10.64 4.61 24.93
N ARG A 89 -11.16 4.18 26.09
CA ARG A 89 -10.87 4.84 27.37
C ARG A 89 -9.40 4.70 27.74
N LEU A 90 -8.80 3.52 27.57
CA LEU A 90 -7.36 3.30 27.79
C LEU A 90 -6.53 4.27 26.94
N ALA A 91 -6.85 4.43 25.66
CA ALA A 91 -6.19 5.38 24.76
C ALA A 91 -6.32 6.83 25.27
N GLN A 92 -7.48 7.22 25.79
CA GLN A 92 -7.69 8.56 26.37
C GLN A 92 -6.91 8.76 27.68
N GLU A 93 -6.86 7.75 28.54
CA GLU A 93 -6.19 7.79 29.85
C GLU A 93 -4.66 7.81 29.74
N THR A 94 -4.11 7.27 28.66
CA THR A 94 -2.68 7.10 28.46
C THR A 94 -2.09 8.01 27.39
N GLY A 95 -2.92 8.55 26.48
CA GLY A 95 -2.44 9.27 25.30
C GLY A 95 -1.93 8.37 24.17
N CYS A 96 -1.92 7.04 24.38
CA CYS A 96 -1.45 6.06 23.41
C CYS A 96 -2.48 5.83 22.30
N ALA A 97 -2.01 5.66 21.06
CA ALA A 97 -2.84 5.18 19.96
C ALA A 97 -3.00 3.65 20.06
N VAL A 98 -4.24 3.16 20.08
CA VAL A 98 -4.54 1.71 20.10
C VAL A 98 -4.99 1.25 18.73
N VAL A 99 -4.29 0.26 18.17
CA VAL A 99 -4.61 -0.39 16.90
C VAL A 99 -5.03 -1.83 17.18
N LEU A 100 -6.28 -2.15 16.86
CA LEU A 100 -6.84 -3.50 17.01
C LEU A 100 -6.84 -4.19 15.64
N VAL A 101 -6.04 -5.24 15.48
CA VAL A 101 -5.97 -5.99 14.22
C VAL A 101 -7.10 -7.00 14.18
N HIS A 102 -7.95 -6.88 13.16
CA HIS A 102 -9.14 -7.70 13.04
C HIS A 102 -9.17 -8.47 11.74
N HIS A 103 -9.29 -9.79 11.83
CA HIS A 103 -9.45 -10.62 10.64
C HIS A 103 -10.84 -10.44 10.05
N THR A 104 -10.93 -10.50 8.72
CA THR A 104 -12.21 -10.52 8.01
C THR A 104 -12.57 -11.95 7.61
N LYS A 105 -13.85 -12.18 7.30
CA LYS A 105 -14.25 -13.46 6.69
C LYS A 105 -13.60 -13.57 5.31
N LYS A 106 -13.36 -14.79 4.83
CA LYS A 106 -12.93 -15.00 3.44
C LYS A 106 -14.02 -14.49 2.49
N LEU A 107 -13.79 -13.36 1.81
CA LEU A 107 -14.74 -12.71 0.91
C LEU A 107 -14.67 -13.21 -0.55
N GLY A 108 -13.93 -14.29 -0.82
CA GLY A 108 -13.68 -14.75 -2.18
C GLY A 108 -12.89 -13.71 -2.96
N ASP A 109 -13.42 -13.28 -4.11
CA ASP A 109 -12.78 -12.31 -5.02
C ASP A 109 -13.14 -10.83 -4.73
N ARG A 110 -13.92 -10.56 -3.66
CA ARG A 110 -14.31 -9.20 -3.29
C ARG A 110 -13.32 -8.58 -2.31
N ASP A 111 -13.00 -7.30 -2.53
CA ASP A 111 -12.24 -6.47 -1.59
C ASP A 111 -12.93 -6.37 -0.22
N VAL A 112 -12.09 -6.41 0.82
CA VAL A 112 -12.46 -6.11 2.20
C VAL A 112 -12.76 -4.62 2.32
N SER A 113 -13.94 -4.31 2.83
CA SER A 113 -14.35 -2.98 3.28
C SER A 113 -14.38 -2.90 4.82
N ALA A 114 -14.54 -1.69 5.37
CA ALA A 114 -14.65 -1.48 6.81
C ALA A 114 -15.79 -2.30 7.45
N GLU A 115 -16.85 -2.59 6.70
CA GLU A 115 -18.02 -3.35 7.15
C GLU A 115 -17.79 -4.87 7.17
N ASP A 116 -16.70 -5.36 6.56
CA ASP A 116 -16.43 -6.79 6.41
C ASP A 116 -15.63 -7.41 7.58
N GLY A 117 -15.42 -6.63 8.66
CA GLY A 117 -14.88 -7.14 9.92
C GLY A 117 -15.63 -8.38 10.41
N ARG A 118 -14.91 -9.38 10.94
CA ARG A 118 -15.55 -10.61 11.45
C ARG A 118 -16.49 -10.30 12.62
N GLY A 119 -17.75 -10.69 12.50
CA GLY A 119 -18.70 -10.64 13.62
C GLY A 119 -19.40 -9.29 13.76
N ALA A 120 -19.44 -8.78 14.99
CA ALA A 120 -20.15 -7.58 15.41
C ALA A 120 -19.73 -6.33 14.62
N SER A 121 -20.69 -5.68 13.96
CA SER A 121 -20.51 -4.36 13.31
C SER A 121 -20.17 -3.25 14.31
N ALA A 122 -20.31 -3.51 15.61
CA ALA A 122 -19.91 -2.60 16.69
C ALA A 122 -18.43 -2.19 16.64
N LEU A 123 -17.52 -3.09 16.24
CA LEU A 123 -16.08 -2.80 16.21
C LEU A 123 -15.73 -1.68 15.21
N PRO A 124 -16.03 -1.80 13.89
CA PRO A 124 -15.78 -0.71 12.95
C PRO A 124 -16.63 0.54 13.26
N ALA A 125 -17.84 0.38 13.82
CA ALA A 125 -18.67 1.51 14.23
C ALA A 125 -18.00 2.37 15.34
N ALA A 126 -17.39 1.72 16.33
CA ALA A 126 -16.72 2.40 17.45
C ALA A 126 -15.32 2.93 17.11
N ALA A 127 -14.66 2.37 16.08
CA ALA A 127 -13.35 2.83 15.61
C ALA A 127 -13.40 4.25 15.02
N ARG A 128 -12.34 5.03 15.26
CA ARG A 128 -12.14 6.37 14.68
C ARG A 128 -11.58 6.34 13.26
N VAL A 129 -10.70 5.38 13.03
CA VAL A 129 -10.07 5.09 11.74
C VAL A 129 -10.18 3.59 11.52
N VAL A 130 -10.52 3.17 10.30
CA VAL A 130 -10.48 1.77 9.88
C VAL A 130 -9.63 1.70 8.64
N LEU A 131 -8.55 0.92 8.71
CA LEU A 131 -7.68 0.62 7.57
C LEU A 131 -8.02 -0.78 7.07
N THR A 132 -8.21 -0.92 5.76
CA THR A 132 -8.46 -2.22 5.12
C THR A 132 -7.29 -2.61 4.25
N LEU A 133 -6.84 -3.86 4.37
CA LEU A 133 -5.74 -4.45 3.62
C LEU A 133 -6.30 -5.36 2.53
N ASN A 134 -6.08 -4.98 1.27
CA ASN A 134 -6.55 -5.71 0.09
C ASN A 134 -5.36 -6.11 -0.78
N ARG A 135 -5.28 -7.38 -1.21
CA ARG A 135 -4.28 -7.76 -2.23
C ARG A 135 -4.64 -7.11 -3.56
N MET A 136 -3.65 -6.70 -4.35
CA MET A 136 -3.91 -6.24 -5.71
C MET A 136 -4.70 -7.31 -6.47
N SER A 137 -5.76 -6.92 -7.15
CA SER A 137 -6.49 -7.80 -8.05
C SER A 137 -5.78 -7.92 -9.40
N LYS A 138 -6.03 -9.02 -10.13
CA LYS A 138 -5.51 -9.17 -11.50
C LYS A 138 -5.96 -8.02 -12.43
N GLY A 139 -7.16 -7.49 -12.21
CA GLY A 139 -7.71 -6.37 -12.98
C GLY A 139 -6.93 -5.06 -12.74
N GLU A 140 -6.59 -4.77 -11.48
CA GLU A 140 -5.73 -3.62 -11.13
C GLU A 140 -4.31 -3.79 -11.66
N ALA A 141 -3.74 -4.98 -11.51
CA ALA A 141 -2.43 -5.31 -12.06
C ALA A 141 -2.38 -5.04 -13.57
N THR A 142 -3.41 -5.49 -14.31
CA THR A 142 -3.54 -5.24 -15.75
C THR A 142 -3.62 -3.75 -16.07
N ARG A 143 -4.40 -2.98 -15.29
CA ARG A 143 -4.54 -1.52 -15.46
C ARG A 143 -3.21 -0.80 -15.25
N LEU A 144 -2.43 -1.25 -14.28
CA LEU A 144 -1.12 -0.71 -13.92
C LEU A 144 0.03 -1.27 -14.77
N GLY A 145 -0.25 -2.14 -15.75
CA GLY A 145 0.78 -2.72 -16.62
C GLY A 145 1.55 -3.90 -16.02
N ILE A 146 1.16 -4.36 -14.83
CA ILE A 146 1.76 -5.49 -14.13
C ILE A 146 1.11 -6.79 -14.65
N VAL A 147 1.48 -7.19 -15.86
CA VAL A 147 0.81 -8.30 -16.58
C VAL A 147 1.61 -9.60 -16.59
N ASN A 148 2.89 -9.57 -16.21
CA ASN A 148 3.78 -10.74 -16.19
C ASN A 148 4.07 -11.22 -14.76
N GLY A 149 3.93 -12.53 -14.52
CA GLY A 149 4.33 -13.18 -13.28
C GLY A 149 3.33 -13.11 -12.11
N THR A 150 3.83 -13.47 -10.93
CA THR A 150 3.07 -13.47 -9.66
C THR A 150 3.37 -12.25 -8.80
N GLU A 151 4.08 -11.24 -9.33
CA GLU A 151 4.51 -10.05 -8.58
C GLU A 151 3.32 -9.29 -7.98
N TRP A 152 2.24 -9.10 -8.75
CA TRP A 152 1.04 -8.44 -8.25
C TRP A 152 0.45 -9.10 -7.00
N LYS A 153 0.68 -10.41 -6.78
CA LYS A 153 0.20 -11.11 -5.57
C LYS A 153 0.93 -10.67 -4.29
N SER A 154 2.09 -10.04 -4.43
CA SER A 154 2.87 -9.46 -3.32
C SER A 154 2.49 -8.01 -3.03
N LEU A 155 1.64 -7.38 -3.86
CA LEU A 155 1.18 -6.01 -3.68
C LEU A 155 -0.08 -5.98 -2.83
N VAL A 156 -0.10 -5.11 -1.82
CA VAL A 156 -1.21 -4.92 -0.89
C VAL A 156 -1.57 -3.43 -0.88
N ARG A 157 -2.84 -3.15 -1.13
CA ARG A 157 -3.48 -1.84 -1.00
C ARG A 157 -3.96 -1.65 0.43
N ILE A 158 -3.69 -0.49 0.99
CA ILE A 158 -4.18 -0.03 2.28
C ILE A 158 -5.14 1.12 2.01
N ASP A 159 -6.43 0.88 2.24
CA ASP A 159 -7.47 1.89 2.08
C ASP A 159 -7.91 2.43 3.45
N THR A 160 -8.20 3.73 3.53
CA THR A 160 -8.89 4.30 4.68
C THR A 160 -10.40 4.04 4.54
N GLY A 161 -10.85 2.87 4.98
CA GLY A 161 -12.26 2.47 4.95
C GLY A 161 -13.17 3.34 5.80
N LYS A 162 -12.62 4.04 6.81
CA LYS A 162 -13.31 5.07 7.61
C LYS A 162 -12.29 6.06 8.16
N GLY A 163 -12.54 7.36 8.01
CA GLY A 163 -11.75 8.43 8.62
C GLY A 163 -12.66 9.57 9.09
N ASN A 164 -12.82 9.72 10.40
CA ASN A 164 -13.81 10.69 10.95
C ASN A 164 -13.35 12.16 10.91
N ARG A 165 -12.08 12.46 10.61
CA ARG A 165 -11.47 13.80 10.78
C ARG A 165 -10.45 14.21 9.70
N ALA A 166 -10.29 13.42 8.65
CA ALA A 166 -9.35 13.70 7.56
C ALA A 166 -10.10 13.71 6.22
N PRO A 167 -9.65 14.50 5.22
CA PRO A 167 -10.17 14.39 3.86
C PRO A 167 -9.92 12.97 3.31
N PRO A 168 -10.67 12.54 2.28
CA PRO A 168 -10.38 11.28 1.60
C PRO A 168 -8.93 11.27 1.11
N ASP A 169 -8.20 10.22 1.47
CA ASP A 169 -6.79 10.05 1.11
C ASP A 169 -6.66 9.03 -0.03
N GLN A 170 -5.55 9.12 -0.77
CA GLN A 170 -5.22 8.08 -1.75
C GLN A 170 -4.84 6.79 -1.03
N ALA A 171 -5.15 5.65 -1.65
CA ALA A 171 -4.75 4.37 -1.10
C ALA A 171 -3.23 4.25 -1.06
N THR A 172 -2.69 3.82 0.08
CA THR A 172 -1.26 3.51 0.19
C THR A 172 -1.03 2.10 -0.33
N TRP A 173 0.00 1.91 -1.15
CA TRP A 173 0.39 0.58 -1.60
C TRP A 173 1.68 0.15 -0.92
N ILE A 174 1.75 -1.14 -0.61
CA ILE A 174 2.96 -1.80 -0.13
C ILE A 174 3.26 -3.02 -0.99
N LYS A 175 4.54 -3.35 -1.13
CA LYS A 175 5.02 -4.61 -1.68
C LYS A 175 5.60 -5.46 -0.55
N LEU A 176 5.25 -6.73 -0.55
CA LEU A 176 5.82 -7.74 0.32
C LEU A 176 7.06 -8.34 -0.37
N GLU A 177 8.23 -7.79 -0.05
CA GLU A 177 9.52 -8.25 -0.58
C GLU A 177 10.02 -9.46 0.22
N SER A 178 10.66 -10.41 -0.46
CA SER A 178 11.27 -11.57 0.19
C SER A 178 12.65 -11.19 0.71
N GLN A 179 12.88 -11.30 2.02
CA GLN A 179 14.18 -11.08 2.65
C GLN A 179 14.75 -12.41 3.16
N ASP A 180 15.98 -12.71 2.76
CA ASP A 180 16.78 -13.80 3.30
C ASP A 180 17.32 -13.43 4.69
N LEU A 181 17.15 -14.29 5.68
CA LEU A 181 17.69 -14.09 7.03
C LEU A 181 19.19 -14.38 7.17
N GLY A 182 19.82 -14.97 6.14
CA GLY A 182 21.22 -15.36 6.19
C GLY A 182 21.50 -16.49 7.20
N ASN A 183 20.46 -17.20 7.65
CA ASN A 183 20.56 -18.35 8.56
C ASN A 183 20.67 -19.69 7.81
N GLY A 184 20.91 -19.65 6.50
CA GLY A 184 21.13 -20.83 5.68
C GLY A 184 22.50 -21.46 5.90
N GLU A 185 22.60 -22.75 5.59
CA GLU A 185 23.84 -23.53 5.56
C GLU A 185 24.13 -24.01 4.13
N PHE A 186 25.31 -24.60 3.87
CA PHE A 186 25.78 -24.99 2.53
C PHE A 186 24.73 -25.65 1.61
N TRP A 187 23.83 -26.48 2.17
CA TRP A 187 22.78 -27.20 1.42
C TRP A 187 21.35 -26.84 1.84
N VAL A 188 21.20 -25.91 2.79
CA VAL A 188 19.90 -25.52 3.35
C VAL A 188 19.72 -24.02 3.08
N PRO A 189 18.81 -23.63 2.17
CA PRO A 189 18.57 -22.21 1.93
C PRO A 189 18.11 -21.53 3.22
N GLY A 190 18.49 -20.27 3.38
CA GLY A 190 18.03 -19.44 4.50
C GLY A 190 16.52 -19.25 4.46
N ASP A 191 15.96 -18.96 5.62
CA ASP A 191 14.55 -18.64 5.75
C ASP A 191 14.25 -17.34 4.98
N GLN A 192 13.20 -17.41 4.16
CA GLN A 192 12.69 -16.28 3.39
C GLN A 192 11.47 -15.72 4.11
N VAL A 193 11.55 -14.46 4.52
CA VAL A 193 10.48 -13.79 5.27
C VAL A 193 10.02 -12.56 4.48
N ALA A 194 8.70 -12.42 4.36
CA ALA A 194 8.13 -11.27 3.68
C ALA A 194 8.27 -9.99 4.52
N VAL A 195 8.74 -8.90 3.91
CA VAL A 195 8.90 -7.58 4.52
C VAL A 195 8.10 -6.56 3.73
N ALA A 196 7.36 -5.70 4.44
CA ALA A 196 6.61 -4.62 3.80
C ALA A 196 7.53 -3.46 3.41
N ARG A 197 7.36 -2.99 2.18
CA ARG A 197 7.99 -1.78 1.61
C ARG A 197 6.90 -0.92 1.00
N ILE A 198 6.95 0.40 1.17
CA ILE A 198 6.07 1.30 0.40
C ILE A 198 6.30 1.07 -1.09
N TRP A 199 5.22 0.76 -1.79
CA TRP A 199 5.23 0.62 -3.23
C TRP A 199 4.51 1.81 -3.83
N HIS A 200 5.18 2.49 -4.72
CA HIS A 200 4.54 3.45 -5.60
C HIS A 200 4.18 2.70 -6.86
N ALA A 201 2.99 2.95 -7.39
CA ALA A 201 2.75 2.60 -8.77
C ALA A 201 3.89 3.18 -9.60
N PRO A 202 4.38 2.47 -10.64
CA PRO A 202 5.29 3.09 -11.58
C PRO A 202 4.65 4.43 -11.96
N GLU A 203 5.25 5.52 -11.50
CA GLU A 203 4.93 6.84 -12.03
C GLU A 203 5.12 6.70 -13.54
N ALA A 204 4.17 7.23 -14.31
CA ALA A 204 4.06 7.04 -15.76
C ALA A 204 5.46 6.95 -16.35
N ALA A 205 5.93 5.74 -16.69
CA ALA A 205 7.36 5.41 -16.76
C ALA A 205 8.07 6.57 -17.43
N ASP A 206 8.82 7.40 -16.67
CA ASP A 206 9.17 8.79 -17.03
C ASP A 206 9.30 8.88 -18.53
N LEU A 207 8.17 9.19 -19.18
CA LEU A 207 8.11 9.18 -20.62
C LEU A 207 8.80 10.48 -20.92
N ASP A 208 10.11 10.39 -21.10
CA ASP A 208 10.94 11.55 -21.28
C ASP A 208 10.23 12.44 -22.32
N PRO A 209 10.04 13.74 -22.02
CA PRO A 209 9.37 14.67 -22.91
C PRO A 209 9.82 14.56 -24.38
N MET A 210 11.09 14.19 -24.63
CA MET A 210 11.62 13.92 -25.97
C MET A 210 11.05 12.65 -26.59
N SER A 211 10.93 11.56 -25.85
CA SER A 211 10.32 10.29 -26.28
C SER A 211 8.85 10.49 -26.64
N VAL A 212 8.08 11.24 -25.84
CA VAL A 212 6.68 11.57 -26.18
C VAL A 212 6.62 12.38 -27.48
N ARG A 213 7.48 13.39 -27.60
CA ARG A 213 7.55 14.24 -28.80
C ARG A 213 7.95 13.43 -30.03
N GLU A 214 8.89 12.50 -29.89
CA GLU A 214 9.34 11.62 -30.98
C GLU A 214 8.23 10.66 -31.41
N ILE A 215 7.49 10.06 -30.46
CA ILE A 215 6.31 9.24 -30.78
C ILE A 215 5.27 10.07 -31.55
N GLN A 216 4.93 11.26 -31.07
CA GLN A 216 3.99 12.15 -31.75
C GLN A 216 4.50 12.61 -33.12
N HIS A 217 5.80 12.88 -33.25
CA HIS A 217 6.43 13.22 -34.52
C HIS A 217 6.31 12.07 -35.53
N ARG A 218 6.62 10.83 -35.11
CA ARG A 218 6.46 9.62 -35.93
C ARG A 218 5.01 9.32 -36.28
N MET A 219 4.06 9.71 -35.43
CA MET A 219 2.64 9.60 -35.78
C MET A 219 2.24 10.52 -36.93
N GLY A 220 2.88 11.69 -37.10
CA GLY A 220 2.67 12.60 -38.24
C GLY A 220 1.20 13.03 -38.46
N GLY A 221 0.37 13.03 -37.41
CA GLY A 221 -1.07 13.30 -37.51
C GLY A 221 -1.94 12.15 -38.03
N ALA A 222 -1.36 10.99 -38.31
CA ALA A 222 -2.11 9.78 -38.66
C ALA A 222 -2.81 9.18 -37.43
N ALA A 223 -3.86 8.39 -37.70
CA ALA A 223 -4.48 7.54 -36.70
C ALA A 223 -3.92 6.12 -36.77
N PHE A 224 -3.67 5.53 -35.61
CA PHE A 224 -3.12 4.19 -35.47
C PHE A 224 -4.13 3.27 -34.77
N GLY A 225 -4.06 1.96 -35.00
CA GLY A 225 -4.90 1.00 -34.31
C GLY A 225 -4.60 0.98 -32.81
N GLU A 226 -5.63 0.92 -31.98
CA GLU A 226 -5.46 0.81 -30.51
C GLU A 226 -5.10 -0.62 -30.08
N ASN A 227 -5.62 -1.62 -30.79
CA ASN A 227 -5.47 -3.04 -30.45
C ASN A 227 -4.10 -3.59 -30.92
N CYS A 228 -3.40 -4.34 -30.07
CA CYS A 228 -2.10 -4.96 -30.39
C CYS A 228 -2.12 -6.01 -31.52
N GLN A 229 -3.30 -6.50 -31.89
CA GLN A 229 -3.49 -7.38 -33.06
C GLN A 229 -3.56 -6.61 -34.39
N ALA A 230 -3.65 -5.28 -34.34
CA ALA A 230 -3.65 -4.42 -35.51
C ALA A 230 -2.29 -4.40 -36.21
N ARG A 231 -2.27 -4.45 -37.54
CA ARG A 231 -1.02 -4.25 -38.31
C ARG A 231 -0.44 -2.84 -38.10
N ASP A 232 -1.31 -1.86 -37.98
CA ASP A 232 -1.05 -0.44 -37.72
C ASP A 232 -1.17 -0.10 -36.23
N TRP A 233 -0.86 -1.04 -35.33
CA TRP A 233 -0.92 -0.80 -33.88
C TRP A 233 0.02 0.34 -33.45
N ILE A 234 -0.48 1.30 -32.67
CA ILE A 234 0.34 2.40 -32.13
C ILE A 234 1.50 1.91 -31.27
N GLY A 235 1.33 0.76 -30.61
CA GLY A 235 2.39 0.16 -29.80
C GLY A 235 3.65 -0.18 -30.60
N ASN A 236 3.55 -0.39 -31.92
CA ASN A 236 4.74 -0.57 -32.75
C ASN A 236 5.62 0.69 -32.77
N VAL A 237 5.00 1.88 -32.81
CA VAL A 237 5.72 3.16 -32.78
C VAL A 237 6.29 3.41 -31.39
N ILE A 238 5.51 3.13 -30.35
CA ILE A 238 5.95 3.28 -28.95
C ILE A 238 7.15 2.39 -28.67
N ALA A 239 7.08 1.11 -29.05
CA ALA A 239 8.15 0.14 -28.84
C ALA A 239 9.46 0.57 -29.52
N ASP A 240 9.37 1.06 -30.76
CA ASP A 240 10.51 1.52 -31.54
C ASP A 240 11.21 2.76 -30.94
N VAL A 241 10.45 3.69 -30.34
CA VAL A 241 11.04 4.88 -29.68
C VAL A 241 11.66 4.53 -28.32
N ILE A 242 11.01 3.67 -27.55
CA ILE A 242 11.45 3.32 -26.19
C ILE A 242 12.53 2.22 -26.20
N GLY A 243 12.77 1.57 -27.35
CA GLY A 243 13.75 0.50 -27.49
C GLY A 243 13.26 -0.86 -27.00
N LEU A 244 11.95 -1.11 -27.08
CA LEU A 244 11.29 -2.37 -26.71
C LEU A 244 10.93 -3.19 -27.94
N CYS A 245 10.75 -4.50 -27.76
CA CYS A 245 10.20 -5.39 -28.79
C CYS A 245 8.66 -5.45 -28.69
N PRO A 246 7.89 -5.09 -29.73
CA PRO A 246 6.42 -5.13 -29.68
C PRO A 246 5.83 -6.56 -29.57
N VAL A 247 6.65 -7.60 -29.76
CA VAL A 247 6.28 -9.01 -29.61
C VAL A 247 6.63 -9.51 -28.22
N ASP A 248 7.90 -9.40 -27.82
CA ASP A 248 8.41 -9.95 -26.57
C ASP A 248 8.00 -9.10 -25.36
N ASP A 249 7.99 -7.76 -25.53
CA ASP A 249 7.64 -6.77 -24.50
C ASP A 249 6.24 -6.17 -24.71
N ARG A 250 5.37 -6.89 -25.43
CA ARG A 250 4.01 -6.45 -25.77
C ARG A 250 3.23 -5.89 -24.57
N ALA A 251 3.40 -6.54 -23.43
CA ALA A 251 2.86 -6.18 -22.14
C ALA A 251 3.19 -4.74 -21.72
N GLU A 252 4.48 -4.42 -21.77
CA GLU A 252 5.06 -3.15 -21.38
C GLU A 252 4.67 -2.05 -22.36
N VAL A 253 4.73 -2.36 -23.66
CA VAL A 253 4.28 -1.46 -24.73
C VAL A 253 2.79 -1.10 -24.58
N GLN A 254 1.93 -2.08 -24.22
CA GLN A 254 0.51 -1.82 -23.93
C GLN A 254 0.32 -0.98 -22.66
N ALA A 255 1.18 -1.13 -21.66
CA ALA A 255 1.15 -0.31 -20.45
C ALA A 255 1.48 1.16 -20.80
N ILE A 256 2.56 1.39 -21.54
CA ILE A 256 2.98 2.73 -22.01
C ILE A 256 1.87 3.37 -22.88
N GLN A 257 1.26 2.61 -23.81
CA GLN A 257 0.13 3.11 -24.59
C GLN A 257 -1.04 3.58 -23.70
N ARG A 258 -1.44 2.77 -22.71
CA ARG A 258 -2.52 3.13 -21.77
C ARG A 258 -2.15 4.38 -20.96
N GLN A 259 -0.90 4.50 -20.55
CA GLN A 259 -0.39 5.68 -19.84
C GLN A 259 -0.46 6.93 -20.71
N MET A 260 0.00 6.88 -21.96
CA MET A 260 -0.08 8.02 -22.88
C MET A 260 -1.52 8.46 -23.17
N ILE A 261 -2.47 7.51 -23.21
CA ILE A 261 -3.91 7.80 -23.32
C ILE A 261 -4.43 8.49 -22.06
N ALA A 262 -4.08 7.98 -20.87
CA ALA A 262 -4.51 8.54 -19.60
C ALA A 262 -3.96 9.96 -19.38
N ALA A 263 -2.71 10.22 -19.79
CA ALA A 263 -2.07 11.53 -19.74
C ALA A 263 -2.52 12.50 -20.85
N ALA A 264 -3.41 12.04 -21.75
CA ALA A 264 -3.93 12.76 -22.90
C ALA A 264 -2.90 13.15 -23.98
N TYR A 265 -1.71 12.54 -24.00
CA TYR A 265 -0.74 12.66 -25.12
C TYR A 265 -1.21 11.87 -26.34
N LEU A 266 -2.01 10.84 -26.12
CA LEU A 266 -2.76 10.09 -27.12
C LEU A 266 -4.26 10.22 -26.83
N LYS A 267 -5.08 10.27 -27.87
CA LYS A 267 -6.53 10.39 -27.75
C LYS A 267 -7.22 9.24 -28.50
N PRO A 268 -8.08 8.45 -27.83
CA PRO A 268 -8.89 7.44 -28.51
C PRO A 268 -9.90 8.10 -29.46
N GLU A 269 -10.05 7.54 -30.65
CA GLU A 269 -10.99 7.97 -31.68
C GLU A 269 -11.57 6.74 -32.40
N ALA A 270 -12.90 6.64 -32.49
CA ALA A 270 -13.54 5.63 -33.32
C ALA A 270 -13.56 6.12 -34.78
N ARG A 271 -12.90 5.39 -35.68
CA ARG A 271 -12.93 5.68 -37.13
C ARG A 271 -13.59 4.56 -37.90
N ARG A 272 -14.39 4.94 -38.89
CA ARG A 272 -15.02 3.98 -39.79
C ARG A 272 -14.03 3.52 -40.85
N VAL A 273 -13.54 2.30 -40.72
CA VAL A 273 -12.59 1.67 -41.65
C VAL A 273 -13.27 0.46 -42.27
N SER A 274 -13.33 0.42 -43.60
CA SER A 274 -13.98 -0.69 -44.35
C SER A 274 -15.40 -1.00 -43.87
N GLY A 275 -16.17 0.05 -43.53
CA GLY A 275 -17.59 -0.05 -43.17
C GLY A 275 -17.88 -0.38 -41.70
N ARG A 276 -16.86 -0.66 -40.87
CA ARG A 276 -17.00 -0.90 -39.42
C ARG A 276 -16.28 0.18 -38.61
N ASP A 277 -16.81 0.48 -37.43
CA ASP A 277 -16.13 1.36 -36.49
C ASP A 277 -14.98 0.60 -35.84
N ARG A 278 -13.80 1.20 -35.91
CA ARG A 278 -12.56 0.64 -35.39
C ARG A 278 -11.98 1.59 -34.34
N PRO A 279 -11.64 1.09 -33.14
CA PRO A 279 -10.90 1.87 -32.14
C PRO A 279 -9.52 2.22 -32.68
N MET A 280 -9.27 3.51 -32.81
CA MET A 280 -8.00 4.09 -33.23
C MET A 280 -7.51 5.09 -32.18
N VAL A 281 -6.25 5.48 -32.32
CA VAL A 281 -5.60 6.45 -31.46
C VAL A 281 -4.99 7.53 -32.35
N ILE A 282 -5.26 8.79 -32.00
CA ILE A 282 -4.69 9.98 -32.64
C ILE A 282 -3.82 10.75 -31.64
N MET A 283 -3.08 11.73 -32.15
CA MET A 283 -2.31 12.64 -31.29
C MET A 283 -3.25 13.42 -30.35
N GLY A 284 -2.87 13.51 -29.08
CA GLY A 284 -3.53 14.32 -28.07
C GLY A 284 -2.82 15.66 -27.85
N LYS A 285 -2.68 16.09 -26.60
CA LYS A 285 -1.94 17.31 -26.23
C LYS A 285 -0.45 17.16 -26.58
N SER A 286 0.22 18.25 -26.96
CA SER A 286 1.67 18.27 -27.15
C SER A 286 2.40 18.51 -25.82
N VAL A 287 3.64 18.05 -25.73
CA VAL A 287 4.59 18.45 -24.68
C VAL A 287 4.88 19.96 -24.81
N ALA A 288 4.90 20.69 -23.70
CA ALA A 288 5.17 22.13 -23.72
C ALA A 288 6.69 22.39 -23.83
N ASP A 289 7.11 23.43 -24.55
CA ASP A 289 8.55 23.71 -24.76
C ASP A 289 9.33 23.99 -23.44
N ALA A 290 8.65 24.37 -22.37
CA ALA A 290 9.25 24.57 -21.04
C ALA A 290 9.68 23.25 -20.38
N GLU A 291 9.00 22.13 -20.66
CA GLU A 291 9.25 20.80 -20.10
C GLU A 291 10.51 20.13 -20.71
N LEU A 292 11.13 20.76 -21.73
CA LEU A 292 12.29 20.23 -22.46
C LEU A 292 13.65 20.74 -21.93
N THR A 293 13.65 21.64 -20.95
CA THR A 293 14.88 22.35 -20.50
C THR A 293 15.48 21.85 -19.18
N GLU A 294 14.80 20.94 -18.48
CA GLU A 294 15.30 20.38 -17.22
C GLU A 294 16.05 19.07 -17.50
N ASN A 295 17.39 19.15 -17.54
CA ASN A 295 18.22 17.97 -17.36
C ASN A 295 17.99 17.43 -15.94
N PRO A 296 17.69 16.13 -15.73
CA PRO A 296 17.53 15.58 -14.40
C PRO A 296 18.92 15.47 -13.76
N HIS A 297 19.32 16.49 -13.01
CA HIS A 297 20.39 16.35 -12.05
C HIS A 297 19.80 15.60 -10.84
N PRO A 298 20.37 14.47 -10.40
CA PRO A 298 19.90 13.83 -9.18
C PRO A 298 20.17 14.78 -8.01
N GLU A 299 19.11 15.34 -7.43
CA GLU A 299 19.20 15.96 -6.11
C GLU A 299 19.62 14.87 -5.14
N LYS A 300 20.85 14.99 -4.64
CA LYS A 300 21.30 14.23 -3.49
C LYS A 300 20.34 14.57 -2.36
N CYS A 301 19.73 13.54 -1.77
CA CYS A 301 19.11 13.61 -0.44
C CYS A 301 20.19 14.08 0.55
N GLY A 302 20.31 15.39 0.70
CA GLY A 302 21.25 16.06 1.58
C GLY A 302 20.58 16.24 2.92
N ALA A 303 21.08 15.51 3.92
CA ALA A 303 20.87 15.82 5.32
C ALA A 303 21.16 17.31 5.55
N ALA A 304 20.16 18.07 5.98
CA ALA A 304 20.39 19.36 6.58
C ALA A 304 20.92 19.13 8.00
N SER A 305 22.24 18.93 8.09
CA SER A 305 22.98 19.07 9.33
C SER A 305 22.78 20.50 9.85
N ALA A 306 22.12 20.62 11.00
CA ALA A 306 22.09 21.83 11.77
C ALA A 306 23.45 22.02 12.46
N GLU A 307 24.35 22.80 11.85
CA GLU A 307 25.45 23.44 12.57
C GLU A 307 25.59 24.89 12.09
N GLY A 308 25.37 25.79 13.04
CA GLY A 308 25.48 27.23 12.86
C GLY A 308 25.70 27.88 14.22
N VAL A 309 26.88 27.65 14.79
CA VAL A 309 27.41 28.42 15.92
C VAL A 309 27.61 29.85 15.43
N ALA A 310 26.84 30.80 15.95
CA ALA A 310 27.12 32.21 15.81
C ALA A 310 27.90 32.68 17.05
N SER A 311 29.16 33.03 16.80
CA SER A 311 30.04 33.81 17.67
C SER A 311 29.55 35.25 17.78
N ASP A 312 29.49 35.77 19.02
CA ASP A 312 29.40 37.20 19.31
C ASP A 312 30.64 37.95 18.80
N PRO A 313 30.49 39.20 18.34
CA PRO A 313 31.54 40.20 18.40
C PRO A 313 31.23 41.27 19.45
N ASP A 314 32.21 41.46 20.35
CA ASP A 314 32.49 42.62 21.23
C ASP A 314 31.38 43.26 22.10
#